data_AF-A0A962UYC3-F1
#
_entry.id   AF-A0A962UYC3-F1
#
_cell.length_a   1.000
_cell.length_b   1.000
_cell.length_c   1.000
_cell.angle_alpha   90.00
_cell.angle_beta   90.00
_cell.angle_gamma   90.00
#
_symmetry.space_group_name_H-M   'P 1'
#
loop_
_entity.id
_entity.type
_entity.pdbx_description
1 polymer ?
#
loop_
_entity_poly.entity_id
_entity_poly.type
_entity_poly.pdbx_seq_one_letter_code
_entity_poly.pdbx_strand_id
1 'polypeptide(L)' 'MKTRFPGIAALFIALFIASSPVALAQDIYTALNNSNIREQPTTASRILGLLRVGEQIKVTGTAG' A
#
# COMPACT_ATOMS: atom_id res chain seq x y z
N MET A 1 -36.45 51.53 23.52
CA MET A 1 -35.23 51.10 22.81
C MET A 1 -34.93 49.65 23.14
N LYS A 2 -35.04 48.73 22.17
CA LYS A 2 -34.71 47.31 22.31
C LYS A 2 -33.47 47.05 21.45
N THR A 3 -32.28 47.14 22.05
CA THR A 3 -31.00 46.81 21.39
C THR A 3 -30.60 45.38 21.75
N ARG A 4 -30.95 44.41 20.89
CA ARG A 4 -30.56 43.01 21.07
C ARG A 4 -30.37 42.32 19.70
N PHE A 5 -29.24 42.56 19.04
CA PHE A 5 -28.69 41.57 18.08
C PHE A 5 -27.16 41.61 18.12
N PRO A 6 -26.50 40.97 19.09
CA PRO A 6 -25.10 40.66 18.94
C PRO A 6 -24.95 39.35 18.16
N GLY A 7 -24.06 39.37 17.16
CA GLY A 7 -23.35 38.17 16.76
C GLY A 7 -23.73 37.62 15.40
N ILE A 8 -22.96 38.02 14.40
CA ILE A 8 -22.48 37.08 13.37
C ILE A 8 -21.65 36.04 14.14
N ALA A 9 -22.32 35.08 14.78
CA ALA A 9 -21.68 34.00 15.49
C ALA A 9 -21.19 32.99 14.45
N ALA A 10 -19.93 33.13 14.07
CA ALA A 10 -19.06 32.07 13.58
C ALA A 10 -19.62 31.18 12.45
N LEU A 11 -19.60 31.67 11.21
CA LEU A 11 -19.63 30.79 10.04
C LEU A 11 -18.19 30.34 9.71
N PHE A 12 -17.63 29.46 10.55
CA PHE A 12 -16.39 28.75 10.24
C PHE A 12 -16.75 27.52 9.39
N ILE A 13 -16.71 27.68 8.06
CA ILE A 13 -16.82 26.54 7.13
C ILE A 13 -15.50 25.78 7.20
N ALA A 14 -15.48 24.69 7.96
CA ALA A 14 -14.37 23.74 7.94
C ALA A 14 -14.44 22.95 6.63
N LEU A 15 -13.53 23.26 5.70
CA LEU A 15 -13.30 22.43 4.52
C LEU A 15 -12.56 21.16 4.95
N PHE A 16 -13.31 20.11 5.25
CA PHE A 16 -12.77 18.79 5.55
C PHE A 16 -12.30 18.13 4.25
N ILE A 17 -11.03 18.31 3.90
CA ILE A 17 -10.43 17.63 2.74
C ILE A 17 -10.21 16.17 3.13
N ALA A 18 -11.14 15.30 2.75
CA ALA A 18 -10.98 13.85 2.89
C ALA A 18 -9.90 13.37 1.90
N SER A 19 -8.68 13.19 2.38
CA SER A 19 -7.65 12.44 1.66
C SER A 19 -7.99 10.96 1.79
N SER A 20 -8.46 10.34 0.70
CA SER A 20 -8.63 8.89 0.65
C SER A 20 -7.26 8.23 0.49
N PRO A 21 -6.95 7.17 1.26
CA PRO A 21 -5.72 6.42 1.04
C PRO A 21 -5.83 5.68 -0.30
N VAL A 22 -4.89 5.96 -1.21
CA VAL A 22 -4.68 5.09 -2.38
C VAL A 22 -4.14 3.77 -1.86
N ALA A 23 -4.99 2.74 -1.86
CA ALA A 23 -4.56 1.39 -1.59
C ALA A 23 -3.73 0.91 -2.79
N LEU A 24 -2.42 0.76 -2.59
CA LEU A 24 -1.57 0.08 -3.56
C LEU A 24 -2.00 -1.37 -3.63
N ALA A 25 -2.56 -1.77 -4.77
CA ALA A 25 -2.85 -3.18 -5.05
C ALA A 25 -1.55 -3.97 -4.87
N GLN A 26 -1.56 -4.86 -3.89
CA GLN A 26 -0.42 -5.69 -3.59
C GLN A 26 -0.62 -7.00 -4.32
N ASP A 27 0.20 -7.26 -5.34
CA ASP A 27 0.09 -8.50 -6.09
C ASP A 27 0.65 -9.65 -5.25
N ILE A 28 -0.27 -10.43 -4.71
CA ILE A 28 0.02 -11.66 -3.99
C ILE A 28 -0.07 -12.82 -5.00
N TYR A 29 1.03 -13.54 -5.16
CA TYR A 29 1.11 -14.69 -6.05
C TYR A 29 1.29 -15.97 -5.25
N THR A 30 0.72 -17.06 -5.76
CA THR A 30 0.96 -18.40 -5.24
C THR A 30 2.00 -19.09 -6.12
N ALA A 31 3.04 -19.65 -5.50
CA ALA A 31 4.05 -20.40 -6.21
C ALA A 31 3.45 -21.71 -6.75
N LEU A 32 3.57 -21.93 -8.06
CA LEU A 32 3.11 -23.17 -8.70
C LEU A 32 4.15 -24.29 -8.67
N ASN A 33 5.43 -23.92 -8.52
CA ASN A 33 6.56 -24.85 -8.51
C ASN A 33 7.53 -24.49 -7.38
N ASN A 34 8.35 -25.46 -6.98
CA ASN A 34 9.48 -25.19 -6.12
C ASN A 34 10.53 -24.34 -6.87
N SER A 35 10.97 -23.25 -6.25
CA SER A 35 11.94 -22.34 -6.86
C SER A 35 12.98 -21.87 -5.84
N ASN A 36 14.18 -21.56 -6.31
CA ASN A 36 15.24 -21.02 -5.46
C ASN A 36 15.06 -19.50 -5.34
N ILE A 37 14.95 -19.02 -4.10
CA ILE A 37 15.05 -17.59 -3.80
C ILE A 37 16.52 -17.22 -3.79
N ARG A 38 16.90 -16.21 -4.57
CA ARG A 38 18.30 -15.83 -4.81
C ARG A 38 18.55 -14.39 -4.41
N GLU A 39 19.80 -14.12 -4.04
CA GLU A 39 20.25 -12.79 -3.62
C GLU A 39 20.26 -11.77 -4.76
N GLN A 40 20.45 -12.23 -6.00
CA GLN A 40 20.37 -11.42 -7.20
C GLN A 40 19.52 -12.15 -8.26
N PRO A 41 18.94 -11.43 -9.25
CA PRO A 41 18.12 -12.04 -10.29
C PRO A 41 18.96 -12.79 -11.35
N THR A 42 19.92 -13.61 -10.91
CA THR A 42 20.82 -14.41 -11.76
C THR A 42 20.98 -15.82 -11.21
N THR A 43 21.21 -16.81 -12.08
CA THR A 43 21.37 -18.22 -11.69
C THR A 43 22.70 -18.52 -10.99
N ALA A 44 23.71 -17.66 -11.19
CA ALA A 44 25.01 -17.76 -10.55
C ALA A 44 25.01 -17.24 -9.10
N SER A 45 24.02 -16.44 -8.71
CA SER A 45 23.95 -15.88 -7.36
C SER A 45 23.57 -16.90 -6.30
N ARG A 46 23.97 -16.61 -5.07
CA ARG A 46 23.73 -17.46 -3.89
C ARG A 46 22.24 -17.67 -3.65
N ILE A 47 21.88 -18.90 -3.30
CA ILE A 47 20.53 -19.27 -2.88
C ILE A 47 20.34 -18.85 -1.42
N LEU A 48 19.31 -18.05 -1.16
CA LEU A 48 18.89 -17.62 0.17
C LEU A 48 17.90 -18.60 0.80
N GLY A 49 17.12 -19.29 -0.02
CA GLY A 49 16.13 -20.25 0.43
C GLY A 49 15.37 -20.91 -0.71
N LEU A 50 14.38 -21.72 -0.34
CA LEU A 50 13.52 -22.44 -1.27
C LEU A 50 12.07 -21.95 -1.09
N LEU A 51 11.51 -21.39 -2.16
CA LEU A 51 10.09 -21.13 -2.29
C LEU A 51 9.39 -22.45 -2.59
N ARG A 52 8.39 -22.82 -1.78
CA ARG A 52 7.66 -24.07 -1.97
C ARG A 52 6.37 -23.83 -2.76
N VAL A 53 5.92 -24.85 -3.49
CA VAL A 53 4.61 -24.84 -4.12
C VAL A 53 3.50 -24.57 -3.09
N GLY A 54 2.54 -23.73 -3.46
CA GLY A 54 1.43 -23.31 -2.60
C GLY A 54 1.76 -22.16 -1.65
N GLU A 55 3.02 -21.74 -1.56
CA GLU A 55 3.41 -20.58 -0.76
C GLU A 55 2.97 -19.27 -1.44
N GLN A 56 2.46 -18.34 -0.63
CA GLN A 56 2.04 -17.03 -1.10
C GLN A 56 3.14 -16.00 -0.87
N ILE A 57 3.44 -15.22 -1.91
CA ILE A 57 4.46 -14.19 -1.87
C ILE A 57 3.92 -12.86 -2.38
N LYS A 58 4.41 -11.78 -1.78
CA LYS A 58 4.26 -10.43 -2.32
C LYS A 58 5.33 -10.19 -3.37
N VAL A 59 4.93 -9.79 -4.58
CA VAL A 59 5.89 -9.30 -5.58
C VAL A 59 5.97 -7.77 -5.48
N THR A 60 7.18 -7.25 -5.33
CA THR A 60 7.44 -5.80 -5.20
C THR A 60 7.99 -5.16 -6.48
N GLY A 61 8.28 -5.97 -7.51
CA GLY A 61 8.80 -5.50 -8.79
C GLY A 61 9.23 -6.67 -9.67
N THR A 62 9.35 -6.40 -10.96
CA THR A 62 9.78 -7.36 -11.99
C THR A 62 10.92 -6.74 -12.80
N ALA A 63 11.91 -7.55 -13.18
CA ALA A 63 12.87 -7.13 -14.20
C ALA A 63 12.14 -7.20 -15.55
N GLY A 64 11.82 -6.03 -16.12
CA GLY A 64 11.28 -5.89 -17.47
C GLY A 64 12.38 -5.72 -18.50
#